data_AF-A0A956ICS4-F1
#
_entry.id   AF-A0A956ICS4-F1
#
_cell.length_a   1.000
_cell.length_b   1.000
_cell.length_c   1.000
_cell.angle_alpha   90.00
_cell.angle_beta   90.00
_cell.angle_gamma   90.00
#
_symmetry.space_group_name_H-M   'P 1'
#
loop_
_entity.id
_entity.type
_entity.pdbx_description
1 polymer ?
#
loop_
_entity_poly.entity_id
_entity_poly.type
_entity_poly.pdbx_seq_one_letter_code
_entity_poly.pdbx_strand_id
1 'polypeptide(L)'
;LARDHGLTLEVVHNPAVDGANGTSLLAARDWITEDCLLLMADHLYPPALLERFRRAEVRRGGCLLAVDARPERCFDLADATKVRRAGDRVVAIGKRLTDYDAVDCGVFRIGRRLVEALAQHLAMHGDCAITDGAAALAAEGRLWAEPVGDTPWVDVDTPEALRHAEARLALHDPTIAGVTRHAPAWVRAAAPYDRAHFDDAERAPEAARLMANESPLGPSPAVLAAVAEAAREAHRYPRSSTRLRERLALREGLSAERVIVGAGSAELIDLAVRTFVTPGDEAVIVVPSFSLYEARTRVAGGIPRRVPRAPDGDLDLAALAAAVTDRTKLLFLCRPNNPTGHCDPVARVEALLELDRPTVIDEAYLAPDDPRSLRRLLDRYDHLILLRSFSKVHGLAGLRVGYALASGSAVKLMAAVQLPWSLSAPALAAADAVLDEQ
;
A
#
# COMPACT_ATOMS: atom_id res chain seq x y z
N LEU A 1 -9.62 -3.61 -12.10
CA LEU A 1 -10.14 -5.00 -11.99
C LEU A 1 -11.64 -5.08 -12.26
N ALA A 2 -12.54 -4.64 -11.37
CA ALA A 2 -13.99 -4.79 -11.58
C ALA A 2 -14.51 -4.13 -12.87
N ARG A 3 -14.07 -2.88 -13.14
CA ARG A 3 -14.40 -2.17 -14.39
C ARG A 3 -13.87 -2.87 -15.64
N ASP A 4 -12.71 -3.52 -15.55
CA ASP A 4 -12.10 -4.27 -16.66
C ASP A 4 -12.91 -5.53 -17.02
N HIS A 5 -13.76 -6.01 -16.10
CA HIS A 5 -14.70 -7.09 -16.30
C HIS A 5 -16.14 -6.60 -16.59
N GLY A 6 -16.32 -5.32 -16.92
CA GLY A 6 -17.63 -4.75 -17.26
C GLY A 6 -18.57 -4.57 -16.06
N LEU A 7 -18.06 -4.63 -14.83
CA LEU A 7 -18.85 -4.35 -13.62
C LEU A 7 -18.86 -2.85 -13.32
N THR A 8 -20.05 -2.33 -13.03
CA THR A 8 -20.21 -1.00 -12.45
C THR A 8 -19.85 -1.06 -10.97
N LEU A 9 -18.98 -0.15 -10.52
CA LEU A 9 -18.61 0.00 -9.12
C LEU A 9 -19.02 1.38 -8.65
N GLU A 10 -19.90 1.41 -7.65
CA GLU A 10 -20.39 2.62 -6.99
C GLU A 10 -19.88 2.63 -5.55
N VAL A 11 -19.22 3.72 -5.16
CA VAL A 11 -18.66 3.89 -3.83
C VAL A 11 -19.54 4.85 -3.05
N VAL A 12 -20.22 4.34 -2.02
CA VAL A 12 -21.06 5.15 -1.14
C VAL A 12 -20.28 5.43 0.14
N HIS A 13 -20.06 6.70 0.45
CA HIS A 13 -19.34 7.11 1.66
C HIS A 13 -20.27 7.16 2.87
N ASN A 14 -19.95 6.41 3.93
CA ASN A 14 -20.61 6.54 5.22
C ASN A 14 -19.91 7.63 6.05
N PRO A 15 -20.57 8.75 6.40
CA PRO A 15 -19.95 9.78 7.24
C PRO A 15 -19.75 9.34 8.70
N ALA A 16 -20.45 8.30 9.16
CA ALA A 16 -20.35 7.74 10.51
C ALA A 16 -19.43 6.49 10.54
N VAL A 17 -18.17 6.66 10.14
CA VAL A 17 -17.21 5.55 10.02
C VAL A 17 -16.89 4.85 11.35
N ASP A 18 -17.04 5.55 12.47
CA ASP A 18 -16.78 5.01 13.81
C ASP A 18 -17.97 4.22 14.40
N GLY A 19 -19.11 4.22 13.70
CA GLY A 19 -20.31 3.48 14.10
C GLY A 19 -20.26 2.00 13.74
N ALA A 20 -21.24 1.22 14.20
CA ALA A 20 -21.34 -0.19 13.84
C ALA A 20 -21.63 -0.37 12.33
N ASN A 21 -21.26 -1.54 11.80
CA ASN A 21 -21.26 -1.84 10.36
C ASN A 21 -22.64 -1.73 9.67
N GLY A 22 -23.75 -1.75 10.40
CA GLY A 22 -25.09 -1.55 9.85
C GLY A 22 -25.32 -0.13 9.34
N THR A 23 -24.63 0.87 9.89
CA THR A 23 -24.69 2.26 9.41
C THR A 23 -24.16 2.40 7.97
N SER A 24 -23.13 1.64 7.62
CA SER A 24 -22.58 1.61 6.25
C SER A 24 -23.58 1.02 5.25
N LEU A 25 -24.32 -0.02 5.64
CA LEU A 25 -25.37 -0.58 4.80
C LEU A 25 -26.54 0.41 4.61
N LEU A 26 -26.91 1.13 5.68
CA LEU A 26 -27.94 2.16 5.64
C LEU A 26 -27.56 3.34 4.75
N ALA A 27 -26.28 3.73 4.71
CA ALA A 27 -25.79 4.75 3.77
C ALA A 27 -26.02 4.33 2.30
N ALA A 28 -25.92 3.03 2.00
CA ALA A 28 -26.13 2.47 0.67
C ALA A 28 -27.59 2.06 0.37
N ARG A 29 -28.56 2.36 1.25
CA ARG A 29 -29.94 1.85 1.16
C ARG A 29 -30.66 2.11 -0.16
N ASP A 30 -30.38 3.24 -0.81
CA ASP A 30 -31.06 3.64 -2.05
C ASP A 30 -30.62 2.77 -3.24
N TRP A 31 -29.51 2.05 -3.11
CA TRP A 31 -29.00 1.08 -4.08
C TRP A 31 -29.60 -0.32 -3.91
N ILE A 32 -30.31 -0.59 -2.81
CA ILE A 32 -30.89 -1.89 -2.49
C ILE A 32 -32.36 -1.87 -2.93
N THR A 33 -32.58 -1.97 -4.24
CA THR A 33 -33.91 -1.93 -4.86
C THR A 33 -34.52 -3.32 -5.04
N GLU A 34 -33.69 -4.35 -5.13
CA GLU A 34 -34.05 -5.76 -5.28
C GLU A 34 -33.22 -6.64 -4.34
N ASP A 35 -33.48 -7.95 -4.37
CA ASP A 35 -32.72 -8.90 -3.55
C ASP A 35 -31.27 -8.97 -4.04
N CYS A 36 -30.32 -8.72 -3.14
CA CYS A 36 -28.90 -8.72 -3.45
C CYS A 36 -28.09 -9.56 -2.46
N LEU A 37 -26.82 -9.80 -2.81
CA LEU A 37 -25.84 -10.34 -1.87
C LEU A 37 -25.25 -9.20 -1.05
N LEU A 38 -25.26 -9.35 0.27
CA LEU A 38 -24.49 -8.54 1.20
C LEU A 38 -23.31 -9.37 1.68
N LEU A 39 -22.11 -8.84 1.50
CA LEU A 39 -20.84 -9.51 1.73
C LEU A 39 -19.95 -8.62 2.60
N MET A 40 -19.21 -9.23 3.53
CA MET A 40 -18.21 -8.51 4.33
C MET A 40 -16.88 -8.42 3.58
N ALA A 41 -16.18 -7.30 3.73
CA ALA A 41 -14.98 -6.99 2.94
C ALA A 41 -13.70 -7.74 3.41
N ASP A 42 -13.74 -8.26 4.62
CA ASP A 42 -12.71 -9.02 5.35
C ASP A 42 -12.89 -10.55 5.22
N HIS A 43 -13.95 -11.01 4.58
CA HIS A 43 -14.23 -12.45 4.44
C HIS A 43 -13.69 -13.03 3.14
N LEU A 44 -13.14 -14.24 3.23
CA LEU A 44 -12.73 -15.05 2.08
C LEU A 44 -13.55 -16.33 1.98
N TYR A 45 -14.04 -16.58 0.77
CA TYR A 45 -14.81 -17.77 0.41
C TYR A 45 -14.57 -18.13 -1.06
N PRO A 46 -14.76 -19.39 -1.47
CA PRO A 46 -14.66 -19.77 -2.87
C PRO A 46 -15.86 -19.24 -3.67
N PRO A 47 -15.69 -18.88 -4.96
CA PRO A 47 -16.77 -18.37 -5.81
C PRO A 47 -18.01 -19.27 -5.89
N ALA A 48 -17.81 -20.60 -5.79
CA ALA A 48 -18.89 -21.57 -5.77
C ALA A 48 -19.89 -21.36 -4.60
N LEU A 49 -19.43 -20.83 -3.46
CA LEU A 49 -20.30 -20.47 -2.35
C LEU A 49 -21.27 -19.37 -2.77
N LEU A 50 -20.74 -18.29 -3.34
CA LEU A 50 -21.56 -17.14 -3.76
C LEU A 50 -22.54 -17.52 -4.85
N GLU A 51 -22.14 -18.34 -5.83
CA GLU A 51 -23.04 -18.78 -6.89
C GLU A 51 -24.18 -19.65 -6.37
N ARG A 52 -23.91 -20.53 -5.39
CA ARG A 52 -24.96 -21.29 -4.70
C ARG A 52 -25.93 -20.35 -3.99
N PHE A 53 -25.41 -19.41 -3.20
CA PHE A 53 -26.23 -18.47 -2.45
C PHE A 53 -27.06 -17.59 -3.39
N ARG A 54 -26.47 -17.05 -4.46
CA ARG A 54 -27.16 -16.26 -5.49
C ARG A 54 -28.37 -16.98 -6.11
N ARG A 55 -28.35 -18.32 -6.16
CA ARG A 55 -29.45 -19.15 -6.68
C ARG A 55 -30.44 -19.63 -5.63
N ALA A 56 -30.11 -19.54 -4.33
CA ALA A 56 -30.98 -19.98 -3.26
C ALA A 56 -32.33 -19.22 -3.28
N GLU A 57 -33.40 -19.83 -2.82
CA GLU A 57 -34.69 -19.13 -2.79
C GLU A 57 -34.78 -18.28 -1.52
N VAL A 58 -35.00 -16.97 -1.67
CA VAL A 58 -35.31 -16.10 -0.53
C VAL A 58 -36.83 -16.04 -0.40
N ARG A 59 -37.37 -16.57 0.70
CA ARG A 59 -38.81 -16.52 0.96
C ARG A 59 -39.25 -15.07 1.07
N ARG A 60 -40.43 -14.76 0.52
CA ARG A 60 -40.92 -13.39 0.32
C ARG A 60 -40.79 -12.52 1.57
N GLY A 61 -39.96 -11.48 1.47
CA GLY A 61 -39.77 -10.48 2.52
C GLY A 61 -39.01 -10.99 3.73
N GLY A 62 -38.07 -11.92 3.56
CA GLY A 62 -37.07 -12.18 4.58
C GLY A 62 -35.66 -12.26 4.01
N CYS A 63 -34.74 -12.84 4.77
CA CYS A 63 -33.31 -12.86 4.45
C CYS A 63 -32.74 -14.26 4.62
N LEU A 64 -31.68 -14.55 3.87
CA LEU A 64 -30.92 -15.78 3.98
C LEU A 64 -29.53 -15.47 4.54
N LEU A 65 -29.09 -16.23 5.53
CA LEU A 65 -27.77 -16.13 6.13
C LEU A 65 -26.97 -17.40 5.87
N ALA A 66 -25.74 -17.25 5.36
CA ALA A 66 -24.80 -18.34 5.29
C ALA A 66 -24.29 -18.69 6.68
N VAL A 67 -24.42 -19.96 7.05
CA VAL A 67 -23.96 -20.43 8.36
C VAL A 67 -23.07 -21.66 8.25
N ASP A 68 -22.05 -21.74 9.10
CA ASP A 68 -21.31 -22.98 9.32
C ASP A 68 -21.92 -23.72 10.51
N ALA A 69 -22.52 -24.87 10.24
CA ALA A 69 -23.10 -25.76 11.24
C ALA A 69 -22.02 -26.54 12.04
N ARG A 70 -20.74 -26.25 11.80
CA ARG A 70 -19.57 -26.79 12.51
C ARG A 70 -18.75 -25.65 13.11
N PRO A 71 -19.18 -25.07 14.25
CA PRO A 71 -18.50 -23.94 14.88
C PRO A 71 -17.01 -24.18 15.16
N GLU A 72 -16.60 -25.43 15.37
CA GLU A 72 -15.21 -25.83 15.57
C GLU A 72 -14.29 -25.59 14.36
N ARG A 73 -14.86 -25.32 13.17
CA ARG A 73 -14.10 -24.94 11.96
C ARG A 73 -13.83 -23.44 11.87
N CYS A 74 -14.53 -22.63 12.69
CA CYS A 74 -14.32 -21.19 12.73
C CYS A 74 -12.95 -20.90 13.35
N PHE A 75 -12.15 -20.07 12.68
CA PHE A 75 -10.80 -19.74 13.11
C PHE A 75 -10.81 -19.00 14.47
N ASP A 76 -11.68 -18.00 14.61
CA ASP A 76 -11.88 -17.25 15.84
C ASP A 76 -13.34 -17.36 16.32
N LEU A 77 -13.67 -18.48 16.94
CA LEU A 77 -15.01 -18.74 17.48
C LEU A 77 -15.39 -17.75 18.61
N ALA A 78 -14.41 -17.17 19.30
CA ALA A 78 -14.67 -16.24 20.38
C ALA A 78 -15.31 -14.96 19.84
N ASP A 79 -14.73 -14.38 18.77
CA ASP A 79 -15.27 -13.17 18.15
C ASP A 79 -16.44 -13.42 17.18
N ALA A 80 -16.59 -14.65 16.67
CA ALA A 80 -17.63 -15.01 15.73
C ALA A 80 -19.06 -14.69 16.21
N THR A 81 -19.90 -14.23 15.28
CA THR A 81 -21.34 -14.09 15.47
C THR A 81 -21.98 -15.48 15.47
N LYS A 82 -22.59 -15.85 16.60
CA LYS A 82 -23.15 -17.18 16.84
C LYS A 82 -24.63 -17.20 16.47
N VAL A 83 -25.10 -18.34 15.98
CA VAL A 83 -26.45 -18.53 15.44
C VAL A 83 -27.10 -19.76 16.08
N ARG A 84 -28.35 -19.60 16.53
CA ARG A 84 -29.21 -20.72 16.94
C ARG A 84 -30.31 -20.93 15.92
N ARG A 85 -30.52 -22.18 15.52
CA ARG A 85 -31.49 -22.54 14.48
C ARG A 85 -32.63 -23.42 14.99
N ALA A 86 -33.78 -23.34 14.34
CA ALA A 86 -34.88 -24.29 14.44
C ALA A 86 -35.22 -24.79 13.03
N GLY A 87 -34.60 -25.90 12.62
CA GLY A 87 -34.61 -26.33 11.22
C GLY A 87 -33.81 -25.35 10.35
N ASP A 88 -34.44 -24.81 9.31
CA ASP A 88 -33.87 -23.81 8.41
C ASP A 88 -34.06 -22.37 8.91
N ARG A 89 -34.75 -22.15 10.03
CA ARG A 89 -35.00 -20.81 10.59
C ARG A 89 -33.92 -20.44 11.59
N VAL A 90 -33.49 -19.18 11.55
CA VAL A 90 -32.70 -18.58 12.63
C VAL A 90 -33.65 -18.09 13.71
N VAL A 91 -33.44 -18.53 14.96
CA VAL A 91 -34.25 -18.12 16.12
C VAL A 91 -33.50 -17.17 17.05
N ALA A 92 -32.17 -17.18 17.01
CA ALA A 92 -31.33 -16.21 17.71
C ALA A 92 -30.00 -16.04 16.97
N ILE A 93 -29.45 -14.82 17.02
CA ILE A 93 -28.15 -14.49 16.44
C ILE A 93 -27.47 -13.42 17.31
N GLY A 94 -26.15 -13.54 17.53
CA GLY A 94 -25.36 -12.53 18.22
C GLY A 94 -24.02 -13.04 18.74
N LYS A 95 -23.08 -12.12 19.01
CA LYS A 95 -21.73 -12.47 19.51
C LYS A 95 -21.74 -13.10 20.91
N ARG A 96 -22.68 -12.71 21.77
CA ARG A 96 -22.80 -13.14 23.18
C ARG A 96 -23.72 -14.36 23.39
N LEU A 97 -24.17 -15.00 22.33
CA LEU A 97 -25.09 -16.14 22.43
C LEU A 97 -24.37 -17.36 23.01
N THR A 98 -24.91 -17.97 24.06
CA THR A 98 -24.32 -19.15 24.72
C THR A 98 -24.92 -20.47 24.24
N ASP A 99 -26.19 -20.47 23.81
CA ASP A 99 -26.85 -21.63 23.16
C ASP A 99 -26.89 -21.39 21.65
N TYR A 100 -26.03 -22.07 20.91
CA TYR A 100 -25.89 -21.93 19.46
C TYR A 100 -25.51 -23.27 18.82
N ASP A 101 -25.83 -23.42 17.53
CA ASP A 101 -25.55 -24.63 16.74
C ASP A 101 -24.90 -24.31 15.39
N ALA A 102 -24.56 -23.04 15.15
CA ALA A 102 -23.88 -22.57 13.96
C ALA A 102 -23.21 -21.20 14.20
N VAL A 103 -22.40 -20.78 13.23
CA VAL A 103 -21.77 -19.45 13.18
C VAL A 103 -22.09 -18.77 11.86
N ASP A 104 -22.21 -17.44 11.89
CA ASP A 104 -22.33 -16.58 10.71
C ASP A 104 -21.04 -16.63 9.87
N CYS A 105 -21.18 -16.69 8.54
CA CYS A 105 -20.07 -16.70 7.59
C CYS A 105 -19.92 -15.40 6.78
N GLY A 106 -20.64 -14.33 7.15
CA GLY A 106 -20.52 -13.01 6.51
C GLY A 106 -21.15 -12.90 5.12
N VAL A 107 -21.97 -13.88 4.71
CA VAL A 107 -22.70 -13.88 3.43
C VAL A 107 -24.19 -13.88 3.69
N PHE A 108 -24.85 -12.82 3.26
CA PHE A 108 -26.29 -12.66 3.37
C PHE A 108 -26.92 -12.50 2.00
N ARG A 109 -28.16 -12.96 1.86
CA ARG A 109 -29.09 -12.46 0.85
C ARG A 109 -30.15 -11.62 1.50
N ILE A 110 -30.19 -10.38 1.07
CA ILE A 110 -30.96 -9.33 1.71
C ILE A 110 -31.87 -8.68 0.69
N GLY A 111 -32.96 -8.11 1.17
CA GLY A 111 -33.76 -7.14 0.46
C GLY A 111 -34.04 -5.95 1.37
N ARG A 112 -35.01 -5.10 0.98
CA ARG A 112 -35.35 -3.87 1.72
C ARG A 112 -35.72 -4.08 3.20
N ARG A 113 -36.20 -5.28 3.56
CA ARG A 113 -36.61 -5.60 4.94
C ARG A 113 -35.47 -5.53 5.94
N LEU A 114 -34.26 -5.96 5.60
CA LEU A 114 -33.11 -5.82 6.50
C LEU A 114 -32.77 -4.34 6.71
N VAL A 115 -32.81 -3.55 5.64
CA VAL A 115 -32.56 -2.10 5.69
C VAL A 115 -33.59 -1.40 6.58
N GLU A 116 -34.88 -1.76 6.45
CA GLU A 116 -35.95 -1.24 7.30
C GLU A 116 -35.75 -1.60 8.78
N ALA A 117 -35.36 -2.85 9.07
CA ALA A 117 -35.08 -3.30 10.43
C ALA A 117 -33.88 -2.55 11.04
N LEU A 118 -32.82 -2.34 10.27
CA LEU A 118 -31.65 -1.56 10.70
C LEU A 118 -32.01 -0.10 10.96
N ALA A 119 -32.80 0.53 10.09
CA ALA A 119 -33.22 1.92 10.26
C ALA A 119 -34.07 2.10 11.53
N GLN A 120 -34.96 1.15 11.83
CA GLN A 120 -35.74 1.14 13.06
C GLN A 120 -34.83 0.95 14.29
N HIS A 121 -33.88 0.02 14.23
CA HIS A 121 -32.95 -0.23 15.33
C HIS A 121 -32.10 1.01 15.63
N LEU A 122 -31.54 1.63 14.59
CA LEU A 122 -30.76 2.87 14.69
C LEU A 122 -31.57 4.00 15.30
N ALA A 123 -32.83 4.17 14.89
CA ALA A 123 -33.71 5.21 15.44
C ALA A 123 -34.01 5.01 16.94
N MET A 124 -34.01 3.77 17.42
CA MET A 124 -34.27 3.45 18.83
C MET A 124 -33.01 3.51 19.71
N HIS A 125 -31.84 3.13 19.18
CA HIS A 125 -30.64 2.88 19.99
C HIS A 125 -29.45 3.78 19.67
N GLY A 126 -29.51 4.55 18.56
CA GLY A 126 -28.45 5.48 18.15
C GLY A 126 -27.27 4.86 17.42
N ASP A 127 -27.16 3.52 17.39
CA ASP A 127 -26.20 2.76 16.58
C ASP A 127 -26.86 1.45 16.09
N CYS A 128 -26.31 0.81 15.06
CA CYS A 128 -26.80 -0.50 14.60
C CYS A 128 -25.73 -1.33 13.87
N ALA A 129 -25.54 -2.58 14.29
CA ALA A 129 -24.81 -3.58 13.55
C ALA A 129 -25.75 -4.33 12.60
N ILE A 130 -25.21 -4.92 11.52
CA ILE A 130 -25.96 -5.81 10.62
C ILE A 130 -26.64 -6.94 11.43
N THR A 131 -25.94 -7.44 12.45
CA THR A 131 -26.45 -8.46 13.37
C THR A 131 -27.71 -8.03 14.13
N ASP A 132 -27.88 -6.75 14.44
CA ASP A 132 -29.08 -6.24 15.13
C ASP A 132 -30.31 -6.29 14.22
N GLY A 133 -30.14 -5.90 12.95
CA GLY A 133 -31.18 -6.06 11.93
C GLY A 133 -31.51 -7.53 11.67
N ALA A 134 -30.49 -8.39 11.62
CA ALA A 134 -30.67 -9.83 11.47
C ALA A 134 -31.43 -10.43 12.67
N ALA A 135 -31.13 -9.99 13.90
CA ALA A 135 -31.82 -10.42 15.12
C ALA A 135 -33.30 -10.00 15.12
N ALA A 136 -33.61 -8.78 14.67
CA ALA A 136 -35.00 -8.33 14.51
C ALA A 136 -35.76 -9.22 13.50
N LEU A 137 -35.16 -9.52 12.35
CA LEU A 137 -35.77 -10.43 11.36
C LEU A 137 -35.92 -11.86 11.88
N ALA A 138 -34.97 -12.36 12.69
CA ALA A 138 -35.07 -13.66 13.34
C ALA A 138 -36.28 -13.72 14.30
N ALA A 139 -36.48 -12.68 15.11
CA ALA A 139 -37.63 -12.57 16.02
C ALA A 139 -38.98 -12.55 15.27
N GLU A 140 -39.02 -12.01 14.05
CA GLU A 140 -40.19 -12.04 13.17
C GLU A 140 -40.36 -13.36 12.40
N GLY A 141 -39.42 -14.31 12.52
CA GLY A 141 -39.41 -15.56 11.76
C GLY A 141 -39.11 -15.36 10.27
N ARG A 142 -38.37 -14.30 9.93
CA ARG A 142 -38.02 -13.87 8.56
C ARG A 142 -36.53 -14.03 8.24
N LEU A 143 -35.74 -14.66 9.10
CA LEU A 143 -34.34 -15.00 8.83
C LEU A 143 -34.18 -16.52 8.70
N TRP A 144 -33.65 -16.97 7.57
CA TRP A 144 -33.34 -18.37 7.30
C TRP A 144 -31.84 -18.59 7.23
N ALA A 145 -31.42 -19.78 7.64
CA ALA A 145 -30.04 -20.22 7.59
C ALA A 145 -29.84 -21.20 6.44
N GLU A 146 -28.84 -20.94 5.61
CA GLU A 146 -28.36 -21.84 4.56
C GLU A 146 -26.98 -22.37 4.96
N PRO A 147 -26.82 -23.68 5.22
CA PRO A 147 -25.54 -24.23 5.63
C PRO A 147 -24.48 -24.13 4.53
N VAL A 148 -23.26 -23.72 4.88
CA VAL A 148 -22.15 -23.69 3.92
C VAL A 148 -21.65 -25.09 3.54
N GLY A 149 -21.95 -26.11 4.34
CA GLY A 149 -21.47 -27.48 4.13
C GLY A 149 -19.95 -27.54 4.26
N ASP A 150 -19.27 -28.30 3.39
CA ASP A 150 -17.81 -28.45 3.41
C ASP A 150 -17.03 -27.27 2.86
N THR A 151 -17.73 -26.30 2.27
CA THR A 151 -17.12 -25.10 1.70
C THR A 151 -16.32 -24.33 2.75
N PRO A 152 -15.01 -24.09 2.54
CA PRO A 152 -14.20 -23.32 3.45
C PRO A 152 -14.56 -21.84 3.36
N TRP A 153 -14.41 -21.14 4.48
CA TRP A 153 -14.48 -19.70 4.59
C TRP A 153 -13.57 -19.25 5.73
N VAL A 154 -13.20 -17.97 5.75
CA VAL A 154 -12.40 -17.38 6.82
C VAL A 154 -12.70 -15.89 6.92
N ASP A 155 -12.84 -15.42 8.16
CA ASP A 155 -12.86 -14.01 8.51
C ASP A 155 -11.42 -13.53 8.78
N VAL A 156 -10.97 -12.48 8.10
CA VAL A 156 -9.57 -12.04 8.07
C VAL A 156 -9.37 -10.72 8.79
N ASP A 157 -9.55 -10.75 10.11
CA ASP A 157 -9.37 -9.58 10.97
C ASP A 157 -7.95 -9.41 11.52
N THR A 158 -7.21 -10.51 11.61
CA THR A 158 -5.90 -10.53 12.29
C THR A 158 -4.78 -11.01 11.37
N PRO A 159 -3.52 -10.66 11.66
CA PRO A 159 -2.37 -11.24 10.94
C PRO A 159 -2.31 -12.77 11.02
N GLU A 160 -2.86 -13.38 12.07
CA GLU A 160 -2.93 -14.83 12.19
C GLU A 160 -4.02 -15.42 11.29
N ALA A 161 -5.20 -14.78 11.24
CA ALA A 161 -6.27 -15.12 10.31
C ALA A 161 -5.80 -15.00 8.86
N LEU A 162 -5.00 -13.99 8.52
CA LEU A 162 -4.40 -13.84 7.18
C LEU A 162 -3.48 -15.02 6.84
N ARG A 163 -2.57 -15.40 7.75
CA ARG A 163 -1.70 -16.58 7.55
C ARG A 163 -2.51 -17.86 7.38
N HIS A 164 -3.57 -18.02 8.18
CA HIS A 164 -4.49 -19.14 8.07
C HIS A 164 -5.17 -19.16 6.69
N ALA A 165 -5.70 -18.02 6.24
CA ALA A 165 -6.33 -17.86 4.95
C ALA A 165 -5.37 -18.18 3.78
N GLU A 166 -4.15 -17.68 3.82
CA GLU A 166 -3.12 -17.97 2.81
C GLU A 166 -2.79 -19.47 2.73
N ALA A 167 -2.64 -20.12 3.88
CA ALA A 167 -2.40 -21.57 3.95
C ALA A 167 -3.56 -22.37 3.34
N ARG A 168 -4.81 -21.95 3.58
CA ARG A 168 -5.98 -22.59 2.97
C ARG A 168 -6.07 -22.35 1.47
N LEU A 169 -5.82 -21.13 1.01
CA LEU A 169 -5.83 -20.80 -0.41
C LEU A 169 -4.80 -21.64 -1.18
N ALA A 170 -3.60 -21.80 -0.63
CA ALA A 170 -2.56 -22.64 -1.22
C ALA A 170 -2.94 -24.14 -1.32
N LEU A 171 -3.83 -24.64 -0.45
CA LEU A 171 -4.32 -26.02 -0.51
C LEU A 171 -5.45 -26.23 -1.51
N HIS A 172 -6.24 -25.18 -1.78
CA HIS A 172 -7.50 -25.31 -2.52
C HIS A 172 -7.48 -24.64 -3.91
N ASP A 173 -6.62 -23.66 -4.14
CA ASP A 173 -6.46 -23.00 -5.43
C ASP A 173 -5.31 -23.64 -6.22
N PRO A 174 -5.59 -24.43 -7.28
CA PRO A 174 -4.54 -25.09 -8.07
C PRO A 174 -3.65 -24.08 -8.82
N THR A 175 -4.07 -22.82 -8.97
CA THR A 175 -3.23 -21.76 -9.54
C THR A 175 -2.14 -21.29 -8.57
N ILE A 176 -2.32 -21.52 -7.27
CA ILE A 176 -1.35 -21.22 -6.20
C ILE A 176 -0.53 -22.49 -5.91
N ALA A 177 0.19 -22.96 -6.93
CA ALA A 177 1.04 -24.16 -6.85
C ALA A 177 2.53 -23.83 -6.94
N GLY A 178 3.39 -24.85 -6.79
CA GLY A 178 4.83 -24.72 -6.99
C GLY A 178 5.50 -23.67 -6.09
N VAL A 179 6.29 -22.77 -6.68
CA VAL A 179 6.96 -21.67 -5.95
C VAL A 179 5.98 -20.58 -5.50
N THR A 180 4.89 -20.38 -6.25
CA THR A 180 3.88 -19.34 -5.99
C THR A 180 3.25 -19.47 -4.62
N ARG A 181 3.05 -20.70 -4.11
CA ARG A 181 2.48 -20.95 -2.78
C ARG A 181 3.32 -20.41 -1.62
N HIS A 182 4.62 -20.21 -1.84
CA HIS A 182 5.55 -19.71 -0.82
C HIS A 182 5.71 -18.19 -0.86
N ALA A 183 5.22 -17.54 -1.92
CA ALA A 183 5.24 -16.08 -2.03
C ALA A 183 4.05 -15.49 -1.27
N PRO A 184 4.21 -14.39 -0.50
CA PRO A 184 3.09 -13.72 0.16
C PRO A 184 2.01 -13.23 -0.81
N ALA A 185 0.75 -13.16 -0.38
CA ALA A 185 -0.38 -12.77 -1.24
C ALA A 185 -0.18 -11.41 -1.92
N TRP A 186 0.34 -10.41 -1.21
CA TRP A 186 0.58 -9.08 -1.77
C TRP A 186 1.69 -9.09 -2.84
N VAL A 187 2.68 -9.99 -2.74
CA VAL A 187 3.71 -10.15 -3.78
C VAL A 187 3.11 -10.81 -5.02
N ARG A 188 2.24 -11.82 -4.85
CA ARG A 188 1.51 -12.45 -5.97
C ARG A 188 0.60 -11.47 -6.70
N ALA A 189 -0.01 -10.55 -5.95
CA ALA A 189 -0.92 -9.54 -6.49
C ALA A 189 -0.19 -8.30 -7.06
N ALA A 190 1.09 -8.10 -6.71
CA ALA A 190 1.85 -6.95 -7.18
C ALA A 190 2.16 -7.07 -8.68
N ALA A 191 1.78 -6.05 -9.45
CA ALA A 191 2.22 -5.92 -10.82
C ALA A 191 3.70 -5.48 -10.85
N PRO A 192 4.51 -5.98 -11.81
CA PRO A 192 5.82 -5.41 -12.09
C PRO A 192 5.70 -3.90 -12.38
N TYR A 193 6.74 -3.15 -12.04
CA TYR A 193 6.82 -1.73 -12.41
C TYR A 193 6.80 -1.61 -13.95
N ASP A 194 5.95 -0.71 -14.47
CA ASP A 194 5.80 -0.52 -15.91
C ASP A 194 7.07 0.09 -16.51
N ARG A 195 7.68 -0.68 -17.41
CA ARG A 195 8.90 -0.35 -18.13
C ARG A 195 8.73 -0.45 -19.65
N ALA A 196 7.49 -0.54 -20.15
CA ALA A 196 7.21 -0.76 -21.57
C ALA A 196 7.87 0.30 -22.48
N HIS A 197 8.00 1.53 -21.99
CA HIS A 197 8.67 2.63 -22.69
C HIS A 197 10.16 2.37 -22.98
N PHE A 198 10.85 1.51 -22.21
CA PHE A 198 12.21 1.09 -22.54
C PHE A 198 12.22 0.06 -23.67
N ASP A 199 11.29 -0.91 -23.64
CA ASP A 199 11.14 -1.89 -24.72
C ASP A 199 10.76 -1.20 -26.05
N ASP A 200 9.93 -0.16 -25.99
CA ASP A 200 9.62 0.70 -27.14
C ASP A 200 10.86 1.41 -27.69
N ALA A 201 11.71 1.94 -26.81
CA ALA A 201 12.95 2.61 -27.21
C ALA A 201 13.95 1.63 -27.85
N GLU A 202 14.02 0.38 -27.39
CA GLU A 202 14.85 -0.67 -28.01
C GLU A 202 14.33 -1.07 -29.39
N ARG A 203 13.01 -1.07 -29.59
CA ARG A 203 12.39 -1.37 -30.89
C ARG A 203 12.55 -0.25 -31.91
N ALA A 204 12.76 0.98 -31.48
CA ALA A 204 12.94 2.16 -32.33
C ALA A 204 14.24 2.91 -31.97
N PRO A 205 15.42 2.31 -32.22
CA PRO A 205 16.71 2.88 -31.84
C PRO A 205 17.03 4.23 -32.53
N GLU A 206 16.34 4.55 -33.62
CA GLU A 206 16.42 5.84 -34.32
C GLU A 206 15.61 6.96 -33.66
N ALA A 207 14.68 6.62 -32.76
CA ALA A 207 13.83 7.60 -32.10
C ALA A 207 14.61 8.38 -31.02
N ALA A 208 14.30 9.68 -30.89
CA ALA A 208 14.86 10.50 -29.83
C ALA A 208 14.32 10.04 -28.46
N ARG A 209 15.23 9.73 -27.52
CA ARG A 209 14.88 9.29 -26.18
C ARG A 209 14.51 10.46 -25.28
N LEU A 210 13.20 10.68 -25.08
CA LEU A 210 12.65 11.76 -24.23
C LEU A 210 11.70 11.27 -23.13
N MET A 211 11.68 9.96 -22.85
CA MET A 211 10.72 9.33 -21.94
C MET A 211 11.14 9.30 -20.47
N ALA A 212 12.43 9.42 -20.17
CA ALA A 212 12.99 9.13 -18.83
C ALA A 212 13.75 10.30 -18.18
N ASN A 213 13.65 11.52 -18.72
CA ASN A 213 14.38 12.70 -18.24
C ASN A 213 15.90 12.44 -18.13
N GLU A 214 16.50 11.81 -19.12
CA GLU A 214 17.94 11.56 -19.19
C GLU A 214 18.66 12.83 -19.70
N SER A 215 19.89 13.06 -19.24
CA SER A 215 20.71 14.15 -19.77
C SER A 215 21.14 13.84 -21.21
N PRO A 216 20.98 14.76 -22.18
CA PRO A 216 21.43 14.56 -23.55
C PRO A 216 22.95 14.70 -23.74
N LEU A 217 23.67 15.21 -22.74
CA LEU A 217 25.11 15.54 -22.85
C LEU A 217 26.03 14.36 -22.49
N GLY A 218 25.55 13.38 -21.72
CA GLY A 218 26.36 12.29 -21.18
C GLY A 218 27.35 12.72 -20.08
N PRO A 219 28.19 11.79 -19.59
CA PRO A 219 29.21 12.06 -18.58
C PRO A 219 30.39 12.90 -19.11
N SER A 220 31.09 13.61 -18.22
CA SER A 220 32.32 14.35 -18.58
C SER A 220 33.46 13.41 -18.99
N PRO A 221 34.47 13.89 -19.75
CA PRO A 221 35.66 13.10 -20.09
C PRO A 221 36.41 12.56 -18.88
N ALA A 222 36.49 13.33 -17.78
CA ALA A 222 37.16 12.88 -16.55
C ALA A 222 36.38 11.74 -15.88
N VAL A 223 35.05 11.84 -15.83
CA VAL A 223 34.19 10.76 -15.33
C VAL A 223 34.35 9.50 -16.17
N LEU A 224 34.37 9.62 -17.51
CA LEU A 224 34.59 8.47 -18.42
C LEU A 224 35.96 7.81 -18.18
N ALA A 225 37.02 8.61 -17.98
CA ALA A 225 38.35 8.09 -17.68
C ALA A 225 38.39 7.34 -16.33
N ALA A 226 37.77 7.88 -15.28
CA ALA A 226 37.68 7.25 -13.97
C ALA A 226 36.91 5.91 -14.03
N VAL A 227 35.81 5.88 -14.77
CA VAL A 227 35.02 4.65 -15.04
C VAL A 227 35.87 3.60 -15.74
N ALA A 228 36.58 3.99 -16.81
CA ALA A 228 37.40 3.09 -17.61
C ALA A 228 38.57 2.51 -16.79
N GLU A 229 39.19 3.32 -15.93
CA GLU A 229 40.24 2.86 -15.03
C GLU A 229 39.70 1.86 -14.00
N ALA A 230 38.61 2.21 -13.31
CA ALA A 230 38.01 1.34 -12.30
C ALA A 230 37.51 0.01 -12.88
N ALA A 231 37.10 -0.02 -14.15
CA ALA A 231 36.66 -1.24 -14.83
C ALA A 231 37.78 -2.27 -15.01
N ARG A 232 39.07 -1.87 -14.98
CA ARG A 232 40.21 -2.80 -15.06
C ARG A 232 40.26 -3.75 -13.86
N GLU A 233 39.72 -3.33 -12.73
CA GLU A 233 39.66 -4.11 -11.49
C GLU A 233 38.31 -4.84 -11.30
N ALA A 234 37.49 -4.98 -12.35
CA ALA A 234 36.14 -5.59 -12.25
C ALA A 234 36.12 -7.05 -11.76
N HIS A 235 37.26 -7.72 -11.73
CA HIS A 235 37.43 -9.04 -11.13
C HIS A 235 37.44 -9.02 -9.58
N ARG A 236 37.41 -7.83 -8.95
CA ARG A 236 37.37 -7.61 -7.50
C ARG A 236 36.05 -6.99 -7.08
N TYR A 237 35.60 -7.32 -5.87
CA TYR A 237 34.51 -6.58 -5.24
C TYR A 237 34.89 -5.10 -5.08
N PRO A 238 33.91 -4.18 -5.17
CA PRO A 238 34.15 -2.77 -4.98
C PRO A 238 34.71 -2.49 -3.59
N ARG A 239 35.54 -1.45 -3.48
CA ARG A 239 35.93 -0.89 -2.18
C ARG A 239 34.69 -0.36 -1.46
N SER A 240 34.80 -0.21 -0.13
CA SER A 240 33.72 0.38 0.67
C SER A 240 33.34 1.77 0.15
N SER A 241 32.05 2.11 0.21
CA SER A 241 31.53 3.44 -0.12
C SER A 241 31.89 4.53 0.90
N THR A 242 32.65 4.20 1.96
CA THR A 242 33.07 5.15 3.01
C THR A 242 33.65 6.44 2.45
N ARG A 243 34.60 6.37 1.51
CA ARG A 243 35.20 7.58 0.90
C ARG A 243 34.14 8.47 0.24
N LEU A 244 33.25 7.89 -0.56
CA LEU A 244 32.19 8.64 -1.23
C LEU A 244 31.23 9.28 -0.21
N ARG A 245 30.86 8.56 0.85
CA ARG A 245 30.02 9.09 1.93
C ARG A 245 30.69 10.26 2.65
N GLU A 246 31.98 10.16 2.98
CA GLU A 246 32.75 11.24 3.60
C GLU A 246 32.81 12.50 2.74
N ARG A 247 33.03 12.33 1.43
CA ARG A 247 33.08 13.46 0.49
C ARG A 247 31.73 14.14 0.31
N LEU A 248 30.66 13.35 0.15
CA LEU A 248 29.29 13.86 0.10
C LEU A 248 28.93 14.59 1.40
N ALA A 249 29.27 14.00 2.54
CA ALA A 249 29.01 14.61 3.85
C ALA A 249 29.75 15.94 4.02
N LEU A 250 31.04 15.99 3.69
CA LEU A 250 31.84 17.21 3.73
C LEU A 250 31.21 18.32 2.89
N ARG A 251 30.79 17.99 1.66
CA ARG A 251 30.12 18.92 0.76
C ARG A 251 28.81 19.48 1.34
N GLU A 252 28.02 18.62 1.97
CA GLU A 252 26.71 18.98 2.54
C GLU A 252 26.78 19.57 3.96
N GLY A 253 27.99 19.74 4.51
CA GLY A 253 28.20 20.18 5.89
C GLY A 253 27.59 19.21 6.91
N LEU A 254 27.79 17.91 6.71
CA LEU A 254 27.26 16.80 7.50
C LEU A 254 28.40 15.86 7.92
N SER A 255 28.11 14.94 8.85
CA SER A 255 28.98 13.79 9.13
C SER A 255 28.68 12.61 8.21
N ALA A 256 29.64 11.72 8.00
CA ALA A 256 29.50 10.58 7.09
C ALA A 256 28.40 9.58 7.52
N GLU A 257 28.03 9.57 8.80
CA GLU A 257 26.94 8.77 9.37
C GLU A 257 25.56 9.29 8.95
N ARG A 258 25.47 10.51 8.42
CA ARG A 258 24.24 11.12 7.91
C ARG A 258 24.04 10.93 6.41
N VAL A 259 24.91 10.14 5.78
CA VAL A 259 24.88 9.85 4.34
C VAL A 259 24.83 8.35 4.10
N ILE A 260 23.91 7.92 3.25
CA ILE A 260 23.88 6.56 2.68
C ILE A 260 23.88 6.65 1.16
N VAL A 261 24.62 5.78 0.50
CA VAL A 261 24.68 5.72 -0.98
C VAL A 261 23.98 4.45 -1.46
N GLY A 262 23.45 4.47 -2.68
CA GLY A 262 22.79 3.29 -3.27
C GLY A 262 22.76 3.33 -4.79
N ALA A 263 22.28 2.23 -5.38
CA ALA A 263 22.13 1.95 -6.80
C ALA A 263 21.06 2.84 -7.48
N GLY A 264 21.29 4.16 -7.43
CA GLY A 264 20.34 5.20 -7.74
C GLY A 264 19.36 5.45 -6.60
N SER A 265 18.61 6.56 -6.67
CA SER A 265 17.56 6.86 -5.69
C SER A 265 16.46 5.80 -5.63
N ALA A 266 16.31 4.98 -6.69
CA ALA A 266 15.39 3.85 -6.71
C ALA A 266 15.68 2.79 -5.62
N GLU A 267 16.95 2.44 -5.39
CA GLU A 267 17.30 1.54 -4.28
C GLU A 267 16.97 2.21 -2.94
N LEU A 268 17.31 3.49 -2.79
CA LEU A 268 17.08 4.24 -1.55
C LEU A 268 15.59 4.38 -1.20
N ILE A 269 14.73 4.53 -2.21
CA ILE A 269 13.26 4.46 -2.06
C ILE A 269 12.87 3.09 -1.51
N ASP A 270 13.36 2.00 -2.11
CA ASP A 270 13.05 0.65 -1.63
C ASP A 270 13.56 0.41 -0.21
N LEU A 271 14.76 0.91 0.11
CA LEU A 271 15.32 0.82 1.46
C LEU A 271 14.45 1.57 2.47
N ALA A 272 14.00 2.78 2.15
CA ALA A 272 13.12 3.53 3.03
C ALA A 272 11.80 2.76 3.27
N VAL A 273 11.17 2.22 2.22
CA VAL A 273 9.97 1.39 2.36
C VAL A 273 10.25 0.17 3.25
N ARG A 274 11.27 -0.63 2.95
CA ARG A 274 11.59 -1.85 3.73
C ARG A 274 12.03 -1.57 5.16
N THR A 275 12.51 -0.37 5.45
CA THR A 275 12.92 0.05 6.79
C THR A 275 11.73 0.38 7.68
N PHE A 276 10.70 1.04 7.14
CA PHE A 276 9.61 1.61 7.94
C PHE A 276 8.26 0.93 7.74
N VAL A 277 8.02 0.26 6.62
CA VAL A 277 6.70 -0.28 6.24
C VAL A 277 6.67 -1.79 6.43
N THR A 278 5.68 -2.25 7.19
CA THR A 278 5.32 -3.67 7.31
C THR A 278 3.97 -3.95 6.65
N PRO A 279 3.58 -5.22 6.43
CA PRO A 279 2.30 -5.54 5.83
C PRO A 279 1.12 -4.88 6.56
N GLY A 280 0.29 -4.17 5.79
CA GLY A 280 -0.86 -3.41 6.27
C GLY A 280 -0.54 -2.03 6.86
N ASP A 281 0.72 -1.61 6.92
CA ASP A 281 1.05 -0.21 7.21
C ASP A 281 0.77 0.68 6.00
N GLU A 282 0.54 1.96 6.23
CA GLU A 282 0.23 2.94 5.19
C GLU A 282 1.45 3.77 4.80
N ALA A 283 1.59 4.04 3.50
CA ALA A 283 2.49 5.07 2.99
C ALA A 283 1.69 6.13 2.24
N VAL A 284 1.76 7.38 2.71
CA VAL A 284 1.08 8.51 2.08
C VAL A 284 1.92 9.02 0.91
N ILE A 285 1.31 9.16 -0.25
CA ILE A 285 1.97 9.55 -1.50
C ILE A 285 1.19 10.70 -2.12
N VAL A 286 1.86 11.84 -2.32
CA VAL A 286 1.28 12.98 -3.05
C VAL A 286 1.18 12.60 -4.54
N VAL A 287 0.01 12.75 -5.15
CA VAL A 287 -0.22 12.40 -6.56
C VAL A 287 -0.75 13.57 -7.40
N PRO A 288 -0.41 13.67 -8.70
CA PRO A 288 0.48 12.77 -9.46
C PRO A 288 1.95 12.95 -9.06
N SER A 289 2.67 11.82 -8.96
CA SER A 289 4.11 11.80 -8.69
C SER A 289 4.77 10.54 -9.28
N PHE A 290 6.00 10.24 -8.87
CA PHE A 290 6.75 9.08 -9.34
C PHE A 290 6.13 7.76 -8.86
N SER A 291 5.71 6.91 -9.80
CA SER A 291 4.94 5.67 -9.54
C SER A 291 5.73 4.61 -8.76
N LEU A 292 7.05 4.73 -8.65
CA LEU A 292 7.89 3.77 -7.94
C LEU A 292 7.59 3.73 -6.43
N TYR A 293 7.21 4.86 -5.82
CA TYR A 293 6.86 4.92 -4.39
C TYR A 293 5.74 3.94 -4.06
N GLU A 294 4.70 3.95 -4.87
CA GLU A 294 3.56 3.04 -4.74
C GLU A 294 3.96 1.59 -5.05
N ALA A 295 4.68 1.36 -6.14
CA ALA A 295 5.09 0.01 -6.54
C ALA A 295 5.91 -0.67 -5.43
N ARG A 296 6.85 0.05 -4.81
CA ARG A 296 7.65 -0.50 -3.70
C ARG A 296 6.85 -0.68 -2.41
N THR A 297 5.96 0.26 -2.09
CA THR A 297 5.03 0.13 -0.95
C THR A 297 4.22 -1.17 -1.05
N ARG A 298 3.62 -1.46 -2.22
CA ARG A 298 2.82 -2.68 -2.43
C ARG A 298 3.63 -3.97 -2.31
N VAL A 299 4.87 -4.00 -2.83
CA VAL A 299 5.74 -5.17 -2.73
C VAL A 299 6.14 -5.47 -1.28
N ALA A 300 6.21 -4.44 -0.42
CA ALA A 300 6.43 -4.62 1.02
C ALA A 300 5.16 -5.00 1.81
N GLY A 301 4.00 -5.13 1.13
CA GLY A 301 2.71 -5.39 1.75
C GLY A 301 2.04 -4.15 2.35
N GLY A 302 2.62 -2.97 2.15
CA GLY A 302 2.05 -1.70 2.58
C GLY A 302 0.88 -1.25 1.70
N ILE A 303 0.09 -0.32 2.23
CA ILE A 303 -1.08 0.28 1.61
C ILE A 303 -0.75 1.70 1.14
N PRO A 304 -0.65 1.94 -0.18
CA PRO A 304 -0.45 3.28 -0.70
C PRO A 304 -1.69 4.15 -0.49
N ARG A 305 -1.57 5.22 0.30
CA ARG A 305 -2.60 6.25 0.49
C ARG A 305 -2.30 7.43 -0.41
N ARG A 306 -2.96 7.47 -1.57
CA ARG A 306 -2.77 8.51 -2.58
C ARG A 306 -3.52 9.77 -2.17
N VAL A 307 -2.81 10.89 -2.00
CA VAL A 307 -3.39 12.19 -1.70
C VAL A 307 -3.17 13.11 -2.91
N PRO A 308 -4.25 13.53 -3.60
CA PRO A 308 -4.13 14.47 -4.70
C PRO A 308 -3.50 15.80 -4.26
N ARG A 309 -2.71 16.39 -5.16
CA ARG A 309 -2.31 17.80 -5.04
C ARG A 309 -3.54 18.70 -5.02
N ALA A 310 -3.40 19.88 -4.41
CA ALA A 310 -4.42 20.91 -4.46
C ALA A 310 -4.67 21.38 -5.91
N PRO A 311 -5.81 22.03 -6.21
CA PRO A 311 -6.13 22.48 -7.57
C PRO A 311 -5.11 23.44 -8.19
N ASP A 312 -4.34 24.15 -7.37
CA ASP A 312 -3.25 25.04 -7.79
C ASP A 312 -1.91 24.30 -8.03
N GLY A 313 -1.86 22.99 -7.81
CA GLY A 313 -0.69 22.12 -7.99
C GLY A 313 0.17 21.97 -6.74
N ASP A 314 -0.10 22.71 -5.67
CA ASP A 314 0.64 22.64 -4.40
C ASP A 314 0.18 21.47 -3.51
N LEU A 315 0.79 21.35 -2.33
CA LEU A 315 0.36 20.39 -1.31
C LEU A 315 -1.00 20.77 -0.70
N ASP A 316 -1.96 19.85 -0.77
CA ASP A 316 -3.19 19.90 0.02
C ASP A 316 -2.90 19.42 1.45
N LEU A 317 -2.48 20.36 2.31
CA LEU A 317 -2.10 20.06 3.69
C LEU A 317 -3.27 19.51 4.53
N ALA A 318 -4.50 19.93 4.25
CA ALA A 318 -5.67 19.43 4.97
C ALA A 318 -5.95 17.98 4.61
N ALA A 319 -5.91 17.65 3.32
CA ALA A 319 -6.05 16.27 2.86
C ALA A 319 -4.89 15.38 3.33
N LEU A 320 -3.66 15.91 3.38
CA LEU A 320 -2.50 15.18 3.90
C LEU A 320 -2.64 14.89 5.39
N ALA A 321 -3.02 15.87 6.20
CA ALA A 321 -3.27 15.67 7.62
C ALA A 321 -4.38 14.64 7.88
N ALA A 322 -5.47 14.69 7.11
CA ALA A 322 -6.58 13.73 7.21
C ALA A 322 -6.20 12.31 6.75
N ALA A 323 -5.20 12.17 5.88
CA ALA A 323 -4.72 10.88 5.39
C ALA A 323 -3.72 10.21 6.35
N VAL A 324 -3.10 10.97 7.25
CA VAL A 324 -2.16 10.42 8.25
C VAL A 324 -2.95 9.77 9.38
N THR A 325 -2.67 8.49 9.60
CA THR A 325 -3.24 7.67 10.68
C THR A 325 -2.13 7.03 11.51
N ASP A 326 -2.47 6.29 12.57
CA ASP A 326 -1.50 5.49 13.33
C ASP A 326 -0.80 4.40 12.51
N ARG A 327 -1.43 3.99 11.41
CA ARG A 327 -0.88 3.04 10.43
C ARG A 327 0.08 3.72 9.45
N THR A 328 0.08 5.06 9.35
CA THR A 328 1.01 5.77 8.47
C THR A 328 2.44 5.67 9.00
N LYS A 329 3.32 5.04 8.21
CA LYS A 329 4.75 4.85 8.56
C LYS A 329 5.70 5.60 7.64
N LEU A 330 5.23 6.11 6.51
CA LEU A 330 6.08 6.76 5.53
C LEU A 330 5.29 7.78 4.69
N LEU A 331 5.90 8.93 4.40
CA LEU A 331 5.39 9.91 3.44
C LEU A 331 6.37 10.07 2.30
N PHE A 332 5.85 10.24 1.08
CA PHE A 332 6.65 10.52 -0.12
C PHE A 332 6.25 11.84 -0.76
N LEU A 333 7.27 12.65 -1.07
CA LEU A 333 7.15 13.88 -1.86
C LEU A 333 8.28 13.94 -2.90
N CYS A 334 7.95 14.17 -4.16
CA CYS A 334 8.95 14.50 -5.19
C CYS A 334 8.98 16.02 -5.37
N ARG A 335 10.16 16.63 -5.22
CA ARG A 335 10.33 18.09 -5.24
C ARG A 335 11.71 18.50 -5.79
N PRO A 336 11.80 19.09 -7.00
CA PRO A 336 10.73 19.38 -7.94
C PRO A 336 9.97 18.13 -8.40
N ASN A 337 8.66 18.25 -8.58
CA ASN A 337 7.77 17.14 -8.82
C ASN A 337 7.93 16.59 -10.24
N ASN A 338 8.05 15.27 -10.37
CA ASN A 338 7.81 14.56 -11.63
C ASN A 338 6.36 14.05 -11.60
N PRO A 339 5.48 14.42 -12.54
CA PRO A 339 5.79 14.95 -13.89
C PRO A 339 5.61 16.46 -14.07
N THR A 340 5.16 17.21 -13.07
CA THR A 340 4.68 18.59 -13.29
C THR A 340 5.76 19.67 -13.30
N GLY A 341 6.97 19.36 -12.82
CA GLY A 341 8.05 20.31 -12.58
C GLY A 341 7.83 21.24 -11.38
N HIS A 342 6.66 21.15 -10.72
CA HIS A 342 6.29 22.03 -9.62
C HIS A 342 7.23 21.87 -8.42
N CYS A 343 7.62 22.98 -7.79
CA CYS A 343 8.50 22.96 -6.63
C CYS A 343 7.81 23.61 -5.44
N ASP A 344 7.21 22.78 -4.57
CA ASP A 344 6.38 23.22 -3.46
C ASP A 344 7.12 24.24 -2.56
N PRO A 345 6.47 25.30 -2.04
CA PRO A 345 7.12 26.25 -1.14
C PRO A 345 7.67 25.59 0.12
N VAL A 346 8.83 26.06 0.61
CA VAL A 346 9.47 25.49 1.82
C VAL A 346 8.52 25.47 3.01
N ALA A 347 7.73 26.53 3.22
CA ALA A 347 6.75 26.59 4.32
C ALA A 347 5.67 25.49 4.25
N ARG A 348 5.26 25.07 3.03
CA ARG A 348 4.32 23.95 2.86
C ARG A 348 4.98 22.61 3.19
N VAL A 349 6.25 22.46 2.84
CA VAL A 349 7.03 21.28 3.20
C VAL A 349 7.26 21.20 4.70
N GLU A 350 7.56 22.31 5.37
CA GLU A 350 7.68 22.34 6.84
C GLU A 350 6.36 21.91 7.49
N ALA A 351 5.22 22.42 7.03
CA ALA A 351 3.91 22.00 7.53
C ALA A 351 3.62 20.49 7.30
N LEU A 352 4.14 19.90 6.22
CA LEU A 352 4.09 18.45 6.00
C LEU A 352 4.95 17.70 7.03
N LEU A 353 6.14 18.21 7.34
CA LEU A 353 7.07 17.61 8.31
C LEU A 353 6.57 17.73 9.76
N GLU A 354 5.75 18.75 10.07
CA GLU A 354 5.07 18.85 11.37
C GLU A 354 4.06 17.71 11.63
N LEU A 355 3.74 16.87 10.63
CA LEU A 355 2.95 15.64 10.85
C LEU A 355 3.74 14.55 11.58
N ASP A 356 5.04 14.75 11.81
CA ASP A 356 5.96 13.92 12.60
C ASP A 356 5.96 12.43 12.22
N ARG A 357 6.27 12.19 10.95
CA ARG A 357 6.37 10.85 10.37
C ARG A 357 7.59 10.78 9.46
N PRO A 358 8.24 9.61 9.32
CA PRO A 358 9.31 9.42 8.34
C PRO A 358 8.88 9.94 6.97
N THR A 359 9.62 10.92 6.45
CA THR A 359 9.25 11.62 5.23
C THR A 359 10.41 11.60 4.26
N VAL A 360 10.20 10.96 3.11
CA VAL A 360 11.15 10.88 2.01
C VAL A 360 10.83 11.98 1.01
N ILE A 361 11.76 12.92 0.84
CA ILE A 361 11.67 13.95 -0.19
C ILE A 361 12.71 13.67 -1.28
N ASP A 362 12.22 13.42 -2.50
CA ASP A 362 13.03 13.14 -3.66
C ASP A 362 13.41 14.41 -4.40
N GLU A 363 14.67 14.81 -4.27
CA GLU A 363 15.27 15.98 -4.89
C GLU A 363 16.15 15.61 -6.11
N ALA A 364 15.85 14.50 -6.80
CA ALA A 364 16.63 14.00 -7.93
C ALA A 364 16.81 14.99 -9.11
N TYR A 365 15.99 16.03 -9.19
CA TYR A 365 16.03 17.04 -10.26
C TYR A 365 16.76 18.32 -9.89
N LEU A 366 17.21 18.47 -8.63
CA LEU A 366 17.98 19.64 -8.22
C LEU A 366 19.43 19.55 -8.71
N ALA A 367 19.95 20.68 -9.15
CA ALA A 367 21.37 20.83 -9.44
C ALA A 367 22.20 20.84 -8.15
N PRO A 368 23.52 20.62 -8.25
CA PRO A 368 24.48 21.06 -7.25
C PRO A 368 24.17 22.48 -6.75
N ASP A 369 24.19 22.65 -5.42
CA ASP A 369 24.11 23.95 -4.74
C ASP A 369 22.84 24.76 -5.04
N ASP A 370 21.81 24.09 -5.56
CA ASP A 370 20.51 24.69 -5.83
C ASP A 370 19.89 25.24 -4.53
N PRO A 371 19.56 26.54 -4.46
CA PRO A 371 19.05 27.16 -3.25
C PRO A 371 17.68 26.63 -2.83
N ARG A 372 16.99 25.88 -3.69
CA ARG A 372 15.72 25.21 -3.38
C ARG A 372 15.90 23.95 -2.54
N SER A 373 17.14 23.48 -2.39
CA SER A 373 17.51 22.34 -1.53
C SER A 373 16.95 22.48 -0.12
N LEU A 374 16.37 21.39 0.39
CA LEU A 374 15.85 21.31 1.75
C LEU A 374 16.87 20.83 2.77
N ARG A 375 18.16 20.70 2.41
CA ARG A 375 19.23 20.21 3.30
C ARG A 375 19.14 20.82 4.70
N ARG A 376 18.97 22.13 4.84
CA ARG A 376 18.93 22.80 6.15
C ARG A 376 17.80 22.30 7.07
N LEU A 377 16.71 21.76 6.53
CA LEU A 377 15.62 21.19 7.33
C LEU A 377 16.04 19.91 8.07
N LEU A 378 17.08 19.21 7.61
CA LEU A 378 17.65 18.05 8.31
C LEU A 378 18.22 18.39 9.69
N ASP A 379 18.47 19.66 10.00
CA ASP A 379 18.93 20.09 11.32
C ASP A 379 17.76 20.25 12.31
N ARG A 380 16.52 20.24 11.81
CA ARG A 380 15.28 20.41 12.59
C ARG A 380 14.42 19.14 12.64
N TYR A 381 14.38 18.38 11.55
CA TYR A 381 13.53 17.20 11.41
C TYR A 381 14.40 15.95 11.25
N ASP A 382 14.47 15.11 12.28
CA ASP A 382 15.29 13.90 12.31
C ASP A 382 14.66 12.72 11.54
N HIS A 383 13.35 12.80 11.27
CA HIS A 383 12.57 11.88 10.45
C HIS A 383 12.56 12.25 8.95
N LEU A 384 13.24 13.33 8.55
CA LEU A 384 13.39 13.72 7.15
C LEU A 384 14.52 12.93 6.46
N ILE A 385 14.22 12.42 5.26
CA ILE A 385 15.16 11.71 4.39
C ILE A 385 15.14 12.41 3.02
N LEU A 386 16.25 13.03 2.62
CA LEU A 386 16.39 13.67 1.32
C LEU A 386 17.08 12.73 0.34
N LEU A 387 16.49 12.47 -0.82
CA LEU A 387 17.11 11.68 -1.88
C LEU A 387 17.72 12.56 -2.96
N ARG A 388 18.91 12.17 -3.43
CA ARG A 388 19.63 12.81 -4.52
C ARG A 388 20.10 11.77 -5.53
N SER A 389 20.28 12.21 -6.78
CA SER A 389 20.59 11.32 -7.89
C SER A 389 21.69 11.88 -8.78
N PHE A 390 22.66 11.03 -9.15
CA PHE A 390 23.60 11.32 -10.21
C PHE A 390 23.03 11.03 -11.61
N SER A 391 21.82 10.48 -11.70
CA SER A 391 21.24 10.06 -12.99
C SER A 391 20.83 11.23 -13.88
N LYS A 392 20.39 12.34 -13.28
CA LYS A 392 19.76 13.47 -13.98
C LYS A 392 20.82 14.51 -14.35
N VAL A 393 21.03 15.49 -13.48
CA VAL A 393 21.92 16.63 -13.73
C VAL A 393 23.36 16.20 -14.06
N HIS A 394 23.84 15.09 -13.49
CA HIS A 394 25.20 14.59 -13.73
C HIS A 394 25.32 13.63 -14.93
N GLY A 395 24.23 13.31 -15.62
CA GLY A 395 24.26 12.46 -16.82
C GLY A 395 24.68 11.01 -16.58
N LEU A 396 24.62 10.50 -15.33
CA LEU A 396 25.08 9.16 -14.97
C LEU A 396 23.92 8.14 -14.86
N ALA A 397 22.87 8.30 -15.66
CA ALA A 397 21.67 7.45 -15.58
C ALA A 397 21.96 5.95 -15.72
N GLY A 398 22.94 5.59 -16.56
CA GLY A 398 23.38 4.20 -16.76
C GLY A 398 24.28 3.64 -15.66
N LEU A 399 24.91 4.48 -14.84
CA LEU A 399 25.81 4.04 -13.76
C LEU A 399 25.09 3.84 -12.42
N ARG A 400 23.83 4.28 -12.34
CA ARG A 400 22.94 4.02 -11.19
C ARG A 400 23.58 4.41 -9.85
N VAL A 401 23.91 5.70 -9.68
CA VAL A 401 24.37 6.21 -8.38
C VAL A 401 23.41 7.24 -7.82
N GLY A 402 23.08 7.09 -6.53
CA GLY A 402 22.30 8.04 -5.75
C GLY A 402 22.75 8.01 -4.30
N TYR A 403 22.28 8.98 -3.53
CA TYR A 403 22.54 9.06 -2.09
C TYR A 403 21.34 9.66 -1.37
N ALA A 404 21.25 9.38 -0.07
CA ALA A 404 20.31 10.01 0.82
C ALA A 404 21.05 10.74 1.94
N LEU A 405 20.48 11.88 2.33
CA LEU A 405 20.88 12.66 3.49
C LEU A 405 19.78 12.54 4.55
N ALA A 406 20.13 12.11 5.75
CA ALA A 406 19.17 11.90 6.83
C ALA A 406 19.82 12.04 8.22
N SER A 407 19.05 11.83 9.28
CA SER A 407 19.63 11.65 10.63
C SER A 407 20.50 10.38 10.68
N GLY A 408 21.47 10.35 11.59
CA GLY A 408 22.34 9.18 11.76
C GLY A 408 21.57 7.92 12.19
N SER A 409 20.47 8.08 12.94
CA SER A 409 19.56 6.99 13.30
C SER A 409 18.83 6.43 12.09
N ALA A 410 18.27 7.29 11.22
CA ALA A 410 17.62 6.85 9.98
C ALA A 410 18.61 6.13 9.04
N VAL A 411 19.81 6.69 8.85
CA VAL A 411 20.86 6.05 8.05
C VAL A 411 21.26 4.69 8.63
N LYS A 412 21.42 4.58 9.95
CA LYS A 412 21.74 3.31 10.61
C LYS A 412 20.67 2.24 10.36
N LEU A 413 19.39 2.61 10.44
CA LEU A 413 18.28 1.70 10.18
C LEU A 413 18.26 1.26 8.70
N MET A 414 18.39 2.21 7.77
CA MET A 414 18.43 1.90 6.33
C MET A 414 19.64 1.04 5.96
N ALA A 415 20.80 1.30 6.56
CA ALA A 415 22.02 0.52 6.36
C ALA A 415 21.89 -0.93 6.86
N ALA A 416 21.04 -1.19 7.87
CA ALA A 416 20.77 -2.55 8.34
C ALA A 416 19.96 -3.39 7.34
N VAL A 417 19.19 -2.73 6.46
CA VAL A 417 18.40 -3.36 5.39
C VAL A 417 19.18 -3.43 4.07
N GLN A 418 20.14 -2.54 3.89
CA GLN A 418 20.91 -2.40 2.65
C GLN A 418 21.73 -3.65 2.32
N LEU A 419 21.70 -4.04 1.04
CA LEU A 419 22.57 -5.08 0.54
C LEU A 419 24.04 -4.61 0.52
N PRO A 420 24.99 -5.45 0.95
CA PRO A 420 26.39 -5.12 0.79
C PRO A 420 26.76 -5.04 -0.69
N TRP A 421 27.67 -4.12 -1.04
CA TRP A 421 28.19 -3.94 -2.40
C TRP A 421 27.14 -3.57 -3.46
N SER A 422 26.10 -2.80 -3.11
CA SER A 422 25.06 -2.39 -4.07
C SER A 422 25.57 -1.52 -5.23
N LEU A 423 26.72 -0.87 -5.07
CA LEU A 423 27.38 -0.06 -6.09
C LEU A 423 28.65 -0.73 -6.61
N SER A 424 28.80 -0.78 -7.94
CA SER A 424 30.00 -1.29 -8.60
C SER A 424 31.18 -0.32 -8.47
N ALA A 425 32.41 -0.82 -8.64
CA ALA A 425 33.61 0.02 -8.58
C ALA A 425 33.60 1.15 -9.63
N PRO A 426 33.19 0.93 -10.89
CA PRO A 426 33.05 2.02 -11.85
C PRO A 426 31.99 3.06 -11.46
N ALA A 427 30.89 2.63 -10.83
CA ALA A 427 29.85 3.55 -10.36
C ALA A 427 30.37 4.46 -9.23
N LEU A 428 31.08 3.88 -8.26
CA LEU A 428 31.73 4.64 -7.19
C LEU A 428 32.76 5.64 -7.75
N ALA A 429 33.62 5.19 -8.68
CA ALA A 429 34.64 6.04 -9.30
C ALA A 429 34.02 7.20 -10.10
N ALA A 430 32.90 6.97 -10.79
CA ALA A 430 32.20 8.03 -11.51
C ALA A 430 31.65 9.11 -10.59
N ALA A 431 31.02 8.72 -9.48
CA ALA A 431 30.52 9.67 -8.50
C ALA A 431 31.65 10.44 -7.81
N ASP A 432 32.76 9.76 -7.49
CA ASP A 432 33.97 10.42 -6.99
C ASP A 432 34.51 11.46 -7.98
N ALA A 433 34.57 11.13 -9.27
CA ALA A 433 35.05 12.04 -10.31
C ALA A 433 34.12 13.26 -10.49
N VAL A 434 32.79 13.08 -10.41
CA VAL A 434 31.84 14.21 -10.42
C VAL A 434 32.08 15.16 -9.25
N LEU A 435 32.45 14.64 -8.08
CA LEU A 435 32.77 15.47 -6.90
C LEU A 435 34.15 16.13 -6.98
N ASP A 436 35.06 15.66 -7.85
CA ASP A 436 36.35 16.32 -8.10
C ASP A 436 36.20 17.56 -8.99
N GLU A 437 35.11 17.64 -9.77
CA GLU A 437 34.80 18.74 -10.69
C GLU A 437 34.03 19.90 -10.05
N GLN A 438 33.71 19.82 -8.76
CA GLN A 438 32.79 20.73 -8.04
C GLN A 438 33.49 21.58 -6.98
#